data_AF-A0A6J4QX08-F1
#
_entry.id   AF-A0A6J4QX08-F1
#
_cell.length_a   1.000
_cell.length_b   1.000
_cell.length_c   1.000
_cell.angle_alpha   90.00
_cell.angle_beta   90.00
_cell.angle_gamma   90.00
#
_symmetry.space_group_name_H-M   'P 1'
#
loop_
_entity.id
_entity.type
_entity.pdbx_description
1 polymer ?
#
loop_
_entity_poly.entity_id
_entity_poly.type
_entity_poly.pdbx_seq_one_letter_code
_entity_poly.pdbx_strand_id
1 'polypeptide(L)'
;MRAAWRLLFAERVDAKRLVFVDEMGANVSLCPIYAWSRRGERAHAKAPRNWGKNVTLLASITAGGVGPCLAVEGPTTREVFETYLERVLAPVLRPGQTVVVDNLSAHKGGRVKEIVEARDCELVYLPPYSPDLNPIEQTFSKIKGLLRRAEARTREALIEAMGRALEAVTVRDVLGFFAHCGYRTVDQLL
;
A
#
# COMPACT_ATOMS: atom_id res chain seq x y z
N MET A 1 6.98 -14.44 -17.80
CA MET A 1 7.34 -13.29 -16.93
C MET A 1 6.87 -13.47 -15.48
N ARG A 2 5.58 -13.65 -15.18
CA ARG A 2 5.09 -13.83 -13.78
C ARG A 2 5.59 -15.10 -13.07
N ALA A 3 5.62 -16.24 -13.76
CA ALA A 3 6.20 -17.46 -13.21
C ALA A 3 7.70 -17.31 -12.92
N ALA A 4 8.42 -16.60 -13.80
CA ALA A 4 9.83 -16.27 -13.61
C ALA A 4 10.03 -15.34 -12.40
N TRP A 5 9.14 -14.38 -12.14
CA TRP A 5 9.20 -13.56 -10.93
C TRP A 5 9.15 -14.39 -9.65
N ARG A 6 8.22 -15.35 -9.57
CA ARG A 6 8.08 -16.21 -8.38
C ARG A 6 9.36 -17.02 -8.15
N LEU A 7 9.83 -17.71 -9.19
CA LEU A 7 10.99 -18.62 -9.09
C LEU A 7 12.35 -17.92 -8.97
N LEU A 8 12.51 -16.76 -9.62
CA LEU A 8 13.81 -16.08 -9.73
C LEU A 8 13.97 -14.95 -8.73
N PHE A 9 12.88 -14.38 -8.22
CA PHE A 9 12.91 -13.26 -7.28
C PHE A 9 12.23 -13.60 -5.96
N ALA A 10 10.93 -13.89 -5.96
CA ALA A 10 10.16 -14.02 -4.71
C ALA A 10 10.65 -15.16 -3.80
N GLU A 11 11.09 -16.28 -4.39
CA GLU A 11 11.62 -17.42 -3.64
C GLU A 11 13.09 -17.27 -3.22
N ARG A 12 13.82 -16.31 -3.82
CA ARG A 12 15.26 -16.14 -3.61
C ARG A 12 15.63 -14.96 -2.71
N VAL A 13 14.73 -13.99 -2.57
CA VAL A 13 14.96 -12.80 -1.75
C VAL A 13 14.23 -12.96 -0.42
N ASP A 14 14.97 -12.79 0.68
CA ASP A 14 14.37 -12.75 2.02
C ASP A 14 13.35 -11.60 2.11
N ALA A 15 12.11 -11.93 2.50
CA ALA A 15 11.04 -10.96 2.71
C ALA A 15 11.43 -9.80 3.63
N LYS A 16 12.38 -9.98 4.56
CA LYS A 16 12.89 -8.91 5.45
C LYS A 16 13.62 -7.79 4.70
N ARG A 17 14.13 -8.07 3.50
CA ARG A 17 14.83 -7.08 2.65
C ARG A 17 13.89 -6.30 1.73
N LEU A 18 12.66 -6.77 1.56
CA LEU A 18 11.71 -6.18 0.62
C LEU A 18 10.95 -4.99 1.24
N VAL A 19 10.82 -3.93 0.45
CA VAL A 19 10.03 -2.75 0.76
C VAL A 19 9.06 -2.52 -0.41
N PHE A 20 7.78 -2.85 -0.23
CA PHE A 20 6.78 -2.58 -1.26
C PHE A 20 6.23 -1.18 -1.12
N VAL A 21 6.04 -0.49 -2.23
CA VAL A 21 5.56 0.90 -2.29
C VAL A 21 4.45 1.00 -3.32
N ASP A 22 3.37 1.67 -2.94
CA ASP A 22 2.21 1.89 -3.81
C ASP A 22 1.28 2.96 -3.20
N GLU A 23 0.19 3.27 -3.89
CA GLU A 23 -0.82 4.22 -3.44
C GLU A 23 -2.26 3.68 -3.45
N MET A 24 -3.09 4.28 -2.59
CA MET A 24 -4.53 4.09 -2.65
C MET A 24 -5.31 5.40 -2.57
N GLY A 25 -6.33 5.54 -3.41
CA GLY A 25 -7.32 6.62 -3.30
C GLY A 25 -8.43 6.31 -2.29
N ALA A 26 -8.84 7.32 -1.53
CA ALA A 26 -10.01 7.31 -0.67
C ALA A 26 -10.75 8.65 -0.74
N ASN A 27 -12.03 8.65 -0.36
CA ASN A 27 -12.85 9.87 -0.28
C ASN A 27 -13.95 9.72 0.77
N VAL A 28 -14.68 10.81 1.02
CA VAL A 28 -15.70 10.89 2.07
C VAL A 28 -16.99 10.12 1.75
N SER A 29 -17.14 9.55 0.54
CA SER A 29 -18.28 8.70 0.19
C SER A 29 -18.03 7.22 0.45
N LEU A 30 -16.86 6.84 0.98
CA LEU A 30 -16.61 5.47 1.43
C LEU A 30 -17.63 5.05 2.50
N CYS A 31 -18.35 3.98 2.19
CA CYS A 31 -19.32 3.32 3.07
C CYS A 31 -19.12 1.81 3.02
N PRO A 32 -19.63 1.06 4.02
CA PRO A 32 -19.66 -0.40 3.96
C PRO A 32 -20.41 -0.86 2.72
N ILE A 33 -19.82 -1.81 1.99
CA ILE A 33 -20.41 -2.38 0.77
C ILE A 33 -21.42 -3.50 1.08
N TYR A 34 -21.36 -4.06 2.29
CA TYR A 34 -22.26 -5.09 2.80
C TYR A 34 -22.67 -4.74 4.22
N ALA A 35 -23.91 -5.04 4.58
CA ALA A 35 -24.49 -4.83 5.90
C ALA A 35 -25.53 -5.92 6.18
N TRP A 36 -25.77 -6.19 7.46
CA TRP A 36 -26.78 -7.15 7.92
C TRP A 36 -28.00 -6.39 8.44
N SER A 37 -29.20 -6.89 8.15
CA SER A 37 -30.47 -6.42 8.69
C SER A 37 -31.34 -7.61 9.10
N ARG A 38 -32.40 -7.35 9.88
CA ARG A 38 -33.38 -8.39 10.22
C ARG A 38 -34.06 -8.89 8.94
N ARG A 39 -34.49 -10.15 8.95
CA ARG A 39 -35.21 -10.74 7.81
C ARG A 39 -36.47 -9.92 7.51
N GLY A 40 -36.60 -9.44 6.28
CA GLY A 40 -37.70 -8.56 5.85
C GLY A 40 -37.41 -7.06 5.94
N GLU A 41 -36.28 -6.66 6.55
CA GLU A 41 -35.84 -5.27 6.63
C GLU A 41 -34.69 -4.98 5.66
N ARG A 42 -34.61 -3.76 5.15
CA ARG A 42 -33.49 -3.30 4.30
C ARG A 42 -32.41 -2.63 5.17
N ALA A 43 -31.15 -2.98 4.95
CA ALA A 43 -30.03 -2.22 5.48
C ALA A 43 -29.87 -0.89 4.70
N HIS A 44 -29.73 0.21 5.41
CA HIS A 44 -29.58 1.55 4.83
C HIS A 44 -28.21 2.15 5.20
N ALA A 45 -27.61 2.87 4.26
CA ALA A 45 -26.41 3.67 4.47
C ALA A 45 -26.60 5.05 3.80
N LYS A 46 -25.90 6.07 4.30
CA LYS A 46 -25.92 7.42 3.73
C LYS A 46 -24.50 7.87 3.41
N ALA A 47 -24.30 8.30 2.17
CA ALA A 47 -23.04 8.82 1.66
C ALA A 47 -23.25 10.20 1.03
N PRO A 48 -22.25 11.10 1.08
CA PRO A 48 -22.26 12.31 0.29
C PRO A 48 -22.37 11.99 -1.22
N ARG A 49 -23.29 12.67 -1.92
CA ARG A 49 -23.42 12.56 -3.38
C ARG A 49 -22.20 13.13 -4.10
N ASN A 50 -21.68 14.25 -3.60
CA ASN A 50 -20.46 14.89 -4.07
C ASN A 50 -19.41 14.76 -2.98
N TRP A 51 -18.29 14.12 -3.28
CA TRP A 51 -17.23 13.82 -2.30
C TRP A 51 -15.96 14.66 -2.47
N GLY A 52 -15.96 15.61 -3.42
CA GLY A 52 -14.81 16.47 -3.70
C GLY A 52 -13.62 15.69 -4.28
N LYS A 53 -12.42 16.17 -3.99
CA LYS A 53 -11.17 15.51 -4.43
C LYS A 53 -10.94 14.25 -3.61
N ASN A 54 -10.38 13.22 -4.25
CA ASN A 54 -9.85 12.06 -3.53
C ASN A 54 -8.65 12.50 -2.67
N VAL A 55 -8.47 11.83 -1.54
CA VAL A 55 -7.20 11.81 -0.80
C VAL A 55 -6.46 10.55 -1.22
N THR A 56 -5.25 10.72 -1.74
CA THR A 56 -4.38 9.62 -2.12
C THR A 56 -3.37 9.38 -1.01
N LEU A 57 -3.31 8.14 -0.52
CA LEU A 57 -2.38 7.69 0.48
C LEU A 57 -1.27 6.90 -0.22
N LEU A 58 -0.06 7.45 -0.25
CA LEU A 58 1.16 6.73 -0.58
C LEU A 58 1.67 6.06 0.68
N ALA A 59 2.06 4.80 0.58
CA ALA A 59 2.62 4.08 1.73
C ALA A 59 3.67 3.08 1.30
N SER A 60 4.41 2.61 2.28
CA SER A 60 5.33 1.48 2.12
C SER A 60 4.98 0.37 3.11
N ILE A 61 5.40 -0.85 2.81
CA ILE A 61 5.27 -1.98 3.71
C ILE A 61 6.50 -2.88 3.63
N THR A 62 6.91 -3.38 4.79
CA THR A 62 8.00 -4.36 4.95
C THR A 62 7.48 -5.55 5.76
N ALA A 63 8.21 -6.66 5.82
CA ALA A 63 7.84 -7.77 6.71
C ALA A 63 7.71 -7.36 8.20
N GLY A 64 8.28 -6.21 8.60
CA GLY A 64 8.17 -5.66 9.95
C GLY A 64 6.93 -4.81 10.21
N GLY A 65 6.10 -4.52 9.20
CA GLY A 65 4.90 -3.69 9.33
C GLY A 65 4.76 -2.63 8.24
N VAL A 66 3.75 -1.78 8.40
CA VAL A 66 3.53 -0.60 7.56
C VAL A 66 4.65 0.40 7.83
N GLY A 67 5.31 0.86 6.76
CA GLY A 67 6.36 1.85 6.80
C GLY A 67 5.82 3.29 6.74
N PRO A 68 6.67 4.27 6.40
CA PRO A 68 6.24 5.65 6.20
C PRO A 68 5.11 5.77 5.18
N CYS A 69 4.27 6.79 5.37
CA CYS A 69 3.15 7.10 4.49
C CYS A 69 2.98 8.62 4.30
N LEU A 70 2.33 9.01 3.21
CA LEU A 70 1.99 10.40 2.89
C LEU A 70 0.58 10.47 2.31
N ALA A 71 -0.28 11.27 2.92
CA ALA A 71 -1.61 11.57 2.39
C ALA A 71 -1.58 12.89 1.62
N VAL A 72 -2.05 12.89 0.37
CA VAL A 72 -2.09 14.06 -0.51
C VAL A 72 -3.49 14.23 -1.07
N GLU A 73 -3.96 15.47 -1.19
CA GLU A 73 -5.24 15.76 -1.85
C GLU A 73 -5.08 15.79 -3.37
N GLY A 74 -5.88 15.00 -4.07
CA GLY A 74 -5.84 14.88 -5.53
C GLY A 74 -5.14 13.62 -6.03
N PRO A 75 -4.95 13.51 -7.37
CA PRO A 75 -4.28 12.37 -7.97
C PRO A 75 -2.77 12.37 -7.65
N THR A 76 -2.19 11.18 -7.60
CA THR A 76 -0.72 11.03 -7.59
C THR A 76 -0.17 11.39 -8.96
N THR A 77 0.65 12.43 -9.03
CA THR A 77 1.52 12.69 -10.18
C THR A 77 2.89 12.05 -9.94
N ARG A 78 3.72 11.97 -10.98
CA ARG A 78 5.10 11.49 -10.83
C ARG A 78 5.86 12.29 -9.79
N GLU A 79 5.68 13.61 -9.77
CA GLU A 79 6.36 14.52 -8.85
C GLU A 79 5.97 14.27 -7.39
N VAL A 80 4.68 13.94 -7.14
CA VAL A 80 4.20 13.56 -5.81
C VAL A 80 4.84 12.23 -5.37
N PHE A 81 4.90 11.26 -6.27
CA PHE A 81 5.52 9.96 -6.00
C PHE A 81 7.03 10.09 -5.71
N GLU A 82 7.75 10.86 -6.54
CA GLU A 82 9.17 11.16 -6.33
C GLU A 82 9.41 11.90 -5.01
N THR A 83 8.55 12.86 -4.67
CA THR A 83 8.64 13.59 -3.40
C THR A 83 8.45 12.65 -2.22
N TYR A 84 7.47 11.75 -2.28
CA TYR A 84 7.28 10.72 -1.26
C TYR A 84 8.53 9.83 -1.13
N LEU A 85 9.08 9.35 -2.25
CA LEU A 85 10.30 8.54 -2.21
C LEU A 85 11.49 9.30 -1.62
N GLU A 86 11.77 10.52 -2.10
CA GLU A 86 12.94 11.30 -1.69
C GLU A 86 12.84 11.77 -0.23
N ARG A 87 11.67 12.26 0.18
CA ARG A 87 11.49 12.98 1.45
C ARG A 87 10.95 12.12 2.57
N VAL A 88 10.23 11.05 2.25
CA VAL A 88 9.51 10.24 3.25
C VAL A 88 10.11 8.84 3.34
N LEU A 89 10.30 8.15 2.22
CA LEU A 89 10.80 6.77 2.24
C LEU A 89 12.33 6.67 2.34
N ALA A 90 13.07 7.36 1.48
CA ALA A 90 14.53 7.25 1.39
C ALA A 90 15.27 7.49 2.73
N PRO A 91 14.83 8.41 3.62
CA PRO A 91 15.46 8.59 4.93
C PRO A 91 15.44 7.36 5.85
N VAL A 92 14.49 6.44 5.67
CA VAL A 92 14.37 5.24 6.51
C VAL A 92 14.84 3.94 5.82
N LEU A 93 15.22 4.03 4.54
CA LEU A 93 15.79 2.90 3.81
C LEU A 93 17.15 2.53 4.40
N ARG A 94 17.43 1.22 4.37
CA ARG A 94 18.70 0.63 4.82
C ARG A 94 19.44 0.02 3.62
N PRO A 95 20.78 0.16 3.56
CA PRO A 95 21.59 -0.51 2.55
C PRO A 95 21.24 -1.99 2.39
N GLY A 96 21.17 -2.46 1.15
CA GLY A 96 20.83 -3.82 0.78
C GLY A 96 19.33 -4.15 0.79
N GLN A 97 18.44 -3.19 1.04
CA GLN A 97 17.01 -3.38 0.81
C GLN A 97 16.66 -3.32 -0.69
N THR A 98 15.56 -3.99 -1.05
CA THR A 98 15.00 -3.93 -2.40
C THR A 98 13.63 -3.25 -2.34
N VAL A 99 13.54 -2.07 -2.96
CA VAL A 99 12.30 -1.34 -3.13
C VAL A 99 11.55 -1.92 -4.34
N VAL A 100 10.35 -2.43 -4.08
CA VAL A 100 9.48 -3.03 -5.09
C VAL A 100 8.32 -2.08 -5.36
N VAL A 101 8.18 -1.67 -6.61
CA VAL A 101 7.14 -0.74 -7.06
C VAL A 101 6.34 -1.39 -8.18
N ASP A 102 5.08 -1.00 -8.33
CA ASP A 102 4.27 -1.41 -9.46
C ASP A 102 4.87 -0.91 -10.82
N ASN A 103 4.38 -1.46 -11.93
CA ASN A 103 4.94 -1.23 -13.27
C ASN A 103 4.30 -0.06 -14.04
N LEU A 104 3.55 0.82 -13.39
CA LEU A 104 2.86 1.94 -14.02
C LEU A 104 3.84 3.00 -14.53
N SER A 105 3.43 3.72 -15.59
CA SER A 105 4.23 4.78 -16.19
C SER A 105 4.48 5.96 -15.24
N ALA A 106 3.59 6.19 -14.27
CA ALA A 106 3.76 7.20 -13.22
C ALA A 106 4.93 6.86 -12.28
N HIS A 107 5.19 5.58 -12.07
CA HIS A 107 6.29 5.07 -11.23
C HIS A 107 7.60 4.90 -11.99
N LYS A 108 7.57 5.05 -13.31
CA LYS A 108 8.73 4.94 -14.19
C LYS A 108 9.29 6.30 -14.59
N GLY A 109 10.61 6.33 -14.64
CA GLY A 109 11.38 7.48 -15.11
C GLY A 109 11.63 8.51 -14.02
N GLY A 110 12.11 9.68 -14.44
CA GLY A 110 12.54 10.73 -13.53
C GLY A 110 13.62 10.23 -12.56
N ARG A 111 13.50 10.61 -11.29
CA ARG A 111 14.56 10.41 -10.27
C ARG A 111 14.35 9.17 -9.39
N VAL A 112 13.32 8.37 -9.64
CA VAL A 112 12.94 7.21 -8.80
C VAL A 112 14.11 6.26 -8.56
N LYS A 113 14.81 5.88 -9.63
CA LYS A 113 15.97 4.98 -9.56
C LYS A 113 17.13 5.61 -8.79
N GLU A 114 17.45 6.87 -9.08
CA GLU A 114 18.53 7.61 -8.43
C GLU A 114 18.31 7.74 -6.92
N ILE A 115 17.07 8.03 -6.50
CA ILE A 115 16.70 8.18 -5.08
C ILE A 115 16.93 6.86 -4.32
N VAL A 116 16.55 5.73 -4.91
CA VAL A 116 16.68 4.42 -4.28
C VAL A 116 18.15 3.96 -4.26
N GLU A 117 18.85 4.08 -5.38
CA GLU A 117 20.26 3.66 -5.47
C GLU A 117 21.20 4.53 -4.62
N ALA A 118 20.87 5.81 -4.41
CA ALA A 118 21.61 6.68 -3.49
C ALA A 118 21.56 6.22 -2.01
N ARG A 119 20.73 5.22 -1.68
CA ARG A 119 20.62 4.59 -0.35
C ARG A 119 21.22 3.18 -0.31
N ASP A 120 22.03 2.81 -1.31
CA ASP A 120 22.57 1.46 -1.50
C ASP A 120 21.45 0.39 -1.55
N CYS A 121 20.30 0.78 -2.11
CA CYS A 121 19.13 -0.09 -2.28
C CYS A 121 18.92 -0.42 -3.76
N GLU A 122 18.25 -1.53 -4.03
CA GLU A 122 17.86 -1.94 -5.37
C GLU A 122 16.43 -1.52 -5.67
N LEU A 123 16.16 -1.05 -6.90
CA LEU A 123 14.80 -0.80 -7.38
C LEU A 123 14.36 -1.93 -8.31
N VAL A 124 13.22 -2.54 -8.01
CA VAL A 124 12.63 -3.58 -8.84
C VAL A 124 11.17 -3.24 -9.14
N TYR A 125 10.77 -3.42 -10.40
CA TYR A 125 9.40 -3.25 -10.84
C TYR A 125 8.68 -4.59 -10.90
N LEU A 126 7.45 -4.65 -10.38
CA LEU A 126 6.59 -5.81 -10.51
C LEU A 126 6.30 -6.13 -11.99
N PRO A 127 6.03 -7.39 -12.35
CA PRO A 127 5.52 -7.70 -13.67
C PRO A 127 4.20 -6.96 -13.92
N PRO A 128 3.90 -6.54 -15.17
CA PRO A 128 2.65 -5.84 -15.47
C PRO A 128 1.42 -6.63 -14.98
N TYR A 129 0.39 -5.91 -14.53
CA TYR A 129 -0.89 -6.47 -14.07
C TYR A 129 -0.74 -7.60 -13.03
N SER A 130 0.15 -7.40 -12.05
CA SER A 130 0.43 -8.39 -11.01
C SER A 130 0.18 -7.88 -9.58
N PRO A 131 -1.01 -7.33 -9.27
CA PRO A 131 -1.34 -6.87 -7.92
C PRO A 131 -1.37 -8.03 -6.90
N ASP A 132 -1.59 -9.26 -7.35
CA ASP A 132 -1.50 -10.47 -6.51
C ASP A 132 -0.08 -10.73 -5.97
N LEU A 133 0.94 -10.10 -6.56
CA LEU A 133 2.33 -10.16 -6.11
C LEU A 133 2.71 -8.95 -5.25
N ASN A 134 1.77 -8.07 -4.91
CA ASN A 134 2.03 -6.86 -4.14
C ASN A 134 1.35 -6.93 -2.75
N PRO A 135 2.07 -7.24 -1.66
CA PRO A 135 1.49 -7.34 -0.31
C PRO A 135 0.81 -6.06 0.18
N ILE A 136 1.20 -4.89 -0.35
CA ILE A 136 0.59 -3.62 0.06
C ILE A 136 -0.87 -3.51 -0.41
N GLU A 137 -1.27 -4.20 -1.47
CA GLU A 137 -2.66 -4.22 -1.96
C GLU A 137 -3.59 -4.86 -0.92
N GLN A 138 -3.12 -5.91 -0.23
CA GLN A 138 -3.87 -6.52 0.87
C GLN A 138 -3.97 -5.58 2.08
N THR A 139 -2.92 -4.80 2.32
CA THR A 139 -2.89 -3.77 3.36
C THR A 139 -3.88 -2.66 3.06
N PHE A 140 -3.90 -2.16 1.84
CA PHE A 140 -4.88 -1.17 1.38
C PHE A 140 -6.30 -1.71 1.37
N SER A 141 -6.51 -2.99 1.07
CA SER A 141 -7.82 -3.64 1.21
C SER A 141 -8.31 -3.60 2.66
N LYS A 142 -7.45 -3.96 3.63
CA LYS A 142 -7.76 -3.87 5.06
C LYS A 142 -8.05 -2.44 5.51
N ILE A 143 -7.19 -1.49 5.13
CA ILE A 143 -7.36 -0.05 5.43
C ILE A 143 -8.67 0.46 4.85
N LYS A 144 -8.97 0.21 3.57
CA LYS A 144 -10.23 0.61 2.94
C LYS A 144 -11.44 0.01 3.66
N GLY A 145 -11.35 -1.24 4.12
CA GLY A 145 -12.40 -1.87 4.94
C GLY A 145 -12.66 -1.10 6.23
N LEU A 146 -11.60 -0.65 6.92
CA LEU A 146 -11.70 0.18 8.13
C LEU A 146 -12.27 1.57 7.82
N LEU A 147 -11.79 2.23 6.76
CA LEU A 147 -12.31 3.55 6.34
C LEU A 147 -13.80 3.50 5.98
N ARG A 148 -14.23 2.43 5.30
CA ARG A 148 -15.64 2.22 4.99
C ARG A 148 -16.50 2.09 6.24
N ARG A 149 -16.00 1.42 7.29
CA ARG A 149 -16.70 1.31 8.58
C ARG A 149 -16.68 2.61 9.38
N ALA A 150 -15.62 3.40 9.24
CA ALA A 150 -15.50 4.68 9.92
C ALA A 150 -16.48 5.74 9.38
N GLU A 151 -16.90 5.60 8.12
CA GLU A 151 -17.91 6.46 7.50
C GLU A 151 -17.59 7.96 7.63
N ALA A 152 -16.31 8.32 7.52
CA ALA A 152 -15.85 9.69 7.65
C ALA A 152 -16.46 10.60 6.57
N ARG A 153 -17.17 11.65 7.00
CA ARG A 153 -17.92 12.56 6.11
C ARG A 153 -17.25 13.90 5.86
N THR A 154 -16.13 14.15 6.50
CA THR A 154 -15.24 15.30 6.25
C THR A 154 -13.85 14.78 5.89
N ARG A 155 -13.07 15.61 5.20
CA ARG A 155 -11.70 15.26 4.81
C ARG A 155 -10.81 15.11 6.03
N GLU A 156 -10.98 15.99 7.01
CA GLU A 156 -10.22 15.98 8.25
C GLU A 156 -10.46 14.67 9.02
N ALA A 157 -11.73 14.25 9.14
CA ALA A 157 -12.08 12.96 9.73
C ALA A 157 -11.57 11.77 8.90
N LEU A 158 -11.51 11.90 7.57
CA LEU A 158 -10.96 10.86 6.70
C LEU A 158 -9.45 10.67 6.93
N ILE A 159 -8.69 11.77 7.04
CA ILE A 159 -7.25 11.73 7.32
C ILE A 159 -6.99 11.11 8.70
N GLU A 160 -7.75 11.50 9.72
CA GLU A 160 -7.67 10.87 11.04
C GLU A 160 -8.01 9.37 11.01
N ALA A 161 -9.04 8.99 10.23
CA ALA A 161 -9.41 7.60 10.06
C ALA A 161 -8.33 6.80 9.31
N MET A 162 -7.61 7.41 8.38
CA MET A 162 -6.44 6.78 7.74
C MET A 162 -5.34 6.50 8.77
N GLY A 163 -5.01 7.46 9.63
CA GLY A 163 -4.03 7.25 10.72
C GLY A 163 -4.41 6.07 11.62
N ARG A 164 -5.64 6.07 12.14
CA ARG A 164 -6.14 4.94 12.96
C ARG A 164 -6.17 3.62 12.20
N ALA A 165 -6.48 3.64 10.90
CA ALA A 165 -6.52 2.43 10.09
C ALA A 165 -5.13 1.85 9.81
N LEU A 166 -4.11 2.70 9.63
CA LEU A 166 -2.71 2.31 9.50
C LEU A 166 -2.21 1.66 10.79
N GLU A 167 -2.49 2.27 11.95
CA GLU A 167 -2.14 1.72 13.28
C GLU A 167 -2.81 0.37 13.56
N ALA A 168 -3.98 0.11 12.99
CA ALA A 168 -4.71 -1.15 13.13
C ALA A 168 -4.16 -2.30 12.26
N VAL A 169 -3.18 -2.04 11.39
CA VAL A 169 -2.49 -3.09 10.63
C VAL A 169 -1.37 -3.66 11.49
N THR A 170 -1.54 -4.90 11.94
CA THR A 170 -0.58 -5.57 12.81
C THR A 170 0.52 -6.25 11.99
N VAL A 171 1.67 -6.51 12.61
CA VAL A 171 2.74 -7.31 12.01
C VAL A 171 2.26 -8.69 11.57
N ARG A 172 1.32 -9.31 12.32
CA ARG A 172 0.72 -10.60 11.95
C ARG A 172 -0.05 -10.51 10.64
N ASP A 173 -0.80 -9.44 10.42
CA ASP A 173 -1.49 -9.22 9.14
C ASP A 173 -0.48 -9.12 8.01
N VAL A 174 0.55 -8.28 8.20
CA VAL A 174 1.59 -8.03 7.20
C VAL A 174 2.33 -9.30 6.81
N LEU A 175 2.76 -10.11 7.77
CA LEU A 175 3.39 -11.40 7.49
C LEU A 175 2.45 -12.34 6.72
N GLY A 176 1.15 -12.33 7.05
CA GLY A 176 0.13 -13.07 6.30
C GLY A 176 0.00 -12.58 4.85
N PHE A 177 0.07 -11.27 4.61
CA PHE A 177 0.03 -10.69 3.27
C PHE A 177 1.25 -11.05 2.43
N PHE A 178 2.45 -10.98 3.02
CA PHE A 178 3.68 -11.41 2.36
C PHE A 178 3.63 -12.89 1.98
N ALA A 179 3.24 -13.75 2.93
CA ALA A 179 3.11 -15.18 2.69
C ALA A 179 2.07 -15.49 1.59
N HIS A 180 0.94 -14.78 1.58
CA HIS A 180 -0.09 -14.90 0.55
C HIS A 180 0.44 -14.55 -0.86
N CYS A 181 1.31 -13.55 -0.96
CA CYS A 181 1.95 -13.16 -2.23
C CYS A 181 3.17 -14.03 -2.60
N GLY A 182 3.55 -15.00 -1.75
CA GLY A 182 4.65 -15.93 -2.00
C GLY A 182 6.02 -15.49 -1.47
N TYR A 183 6.08 -14.44 -0.64
CA TYR A 183 7.31 -13.99 0.01
C TYR A 183 7.43 -14.59 1.40
N ARG A 184 8.60 -15.16 1.72
CA ARG A 184 8.87 -15.81 3.00
C ARG A 184 10.10 -15.21 3.65
N THR A 185 10.11 -15.17 4.98
CA THR A 185 11.34 -14.87 5.73
C THR A 185 12.20 -16.12 5.80
N VAL A 186 13.53 -15.98 5.91
CA VAL A 186 14.44 -17.13 6.03
C VAL A 186 14.07 -18.03 7.23
N ASP A 187 13.54 -17.47 8.30
CA ASP A 187 13.06 -18.21 9.48
C ASP A 187 11.83 -19.13 9.20
N GLN A 188 11.20 -19.00 8.01
CA GLN A 188 10.04 -19.79 7.58
C GLN A 188 10.39 -20.80 6.46
N LEU A 189 11.65 -20.86 6.05
CA LEU A 189 12.15 -21.75 4.99
C LEU A 189 12.88 -22.99 5.54
N LEU A 190 13.00 -23.10 6.88
CA LEU A 190 13.49 -24.25 7.64
C LEU A 190 12.33 -24.90 8.39
#